data_AF-A0A951K6R5-F1
#
_entry.id   AF-A0A951K6R5-F1
#
_cell.length_a   1.000
_cell.length_b   1.000
_cell.length_c   1.000
_cell.angle_alpha   90.00
_cell.angle_beta   90.00
_cell.angle_gamma   90.00
#
_symmetry.space_group_name_H-M   'P 1'
#
loop_
_entity.id
_entity.type
_entity.pdbx_description
1 polymer ?
#
loop_
_entity_poly.entity_id
_entity_poly.type
_entity_poly.pdbx_seq_one_letter_code
_entity_poly.pdbx_strand_id
1 'polypeptide(L)'
;MSRGSGSRVRAVLILGAVVCALAGPTTAGAADGSQHGAHPPPSDSTAAGEATPSGTPAVRDPWAIPGPAVFFECDNTHRSRNDPIVFPGRPGAAHRHVFFGSRRSNAFSTLSSLLAGRSGCDDARNTSAYWFPEP
;
A
#
# COMPACT_ATOMS: atom_id res chain seq x y z
N MET A 1 9.11 -39.11 60.95
CA MET A 1 7.96 -38.23 60.65
C MET A 1 7.90 -38.00 59.14
N SER A 2 6.75 -38.30 58.55
CA SER A 2 6.17 -37.91 57.25
C SER A 2 6.98 -37.92 55.94
N ARG A 3 6.52 -38.75 55.00
CA ARG A 3 6.79 -38.70 53.55
C ARG A 3 6.00 -37.55 52.90
N GLY A 4 6.55 -36.94 51.85
CA GLY A 4 5.83 -35.98 50.99
C GLY A 4 6.27 -36.09 49.53
N SER A 5 5.65 -37.01 48.81
CA SER A 5 5.73 -37.17 47.35
C SER A 5 4.76 -36.18 46.68
N GLY A 6 5.26 -35.33 45.78
CA GLY A 6 4.45 -34.39 44.98
C GLY A 6 4.62 -34.68 43.50
N SER A 7 3.68 -35.45 42.96
CA SER A 7 3.66 -36.04 41.61
C SER A 7 3.49 -34.99 40.50
N ARG A 8 4.27 -35.14 39.42
CA ARG A 8 4.15 -34.36 38.18
C ARG A 8 2.92 -34.84 37.41
N VAL A 9 1.84 -34.06 37.36
CA VAL A 9 0.69 -34.37 36.51
C VAL A 9 0.90 -33.76 35.13
N ARG A 10 1.26 -34.62 34.16
CA ARG A 10 1.08 -34.40 32.72
C ARG A 10 -0.30 -34.98 32.36
N ALA A 11 -1.21 -34.16 31.84
CA ALA A 11 -2.43 -34.61 31.15
C ALA A 11 -2.32 -34.06 29.72
N VAL A 12 -1.93 -34.85 28.73
CA VAL A 12 -2.70 -35.83 27.93
C VAL A 12 -3.89 -35.19 27.20
N LEU A 13 -3.65 -35.07 25.89
CA LEU A 13 -4.52 -34.84 24.72
C LEU A 13 -5.99 -35.27 24.88
N ILE A 14 -6.91 -34.38 24.46
CA ILE A 14 -8.23 -34.77 23.97
C ILE A 14 -8.25 -34.61 22.46
N LEU A 15 -8.23 -35.77 21.79
CA LEU A 15 -8.61 -35.96 20.40
C LEU A 15 -10.14 -35.85 20.34
N GLY A 16 -10.67 -35.01 19.45
CA GLY A 16 -12.10 -34.86 19.24
C GLY A 16 -12.40 -34.33 17.85
N ALA A 17 -12.18 -35.18 16.85
CA ALA A 17 -12.68 -34.96 15.50
C ALA A 17 -14.22 -35.07 15.51
N VAL A 18 -14.91 -34.04 15.03
CA VAL A 18 -16.32 -34.13 14.62
C VAL A 18 -16.35 -34.06 13.09
N VAL A 19 -16.89 -35.11 12.51
CA VAL A 19 -16.95 -35.41 11.08
C VAL A 19 -18.39 -35.20 10.58
N CYS A 20 -18.46 -34.78 9.31
CA CYS A 20 -19.53 -34.98 8.32
C CYS A 20 -20.77 -34.08 8.22
N ALA A 21 -20.97 -33.69 6.95
CA ALA A 21 -22.21 -33.35 6.24
C ALA A 21 -22.66 -31.88 6.38
N LEU A 22 -22.93 -31.11 5.32
CA LEU A 22 -23.50 -31.45 4.02
C LEU A 22 -22.93 -30.53 2.92
N ALA A 23 -22.47 -31.11 1.81
CA ALA A 23 -22.22 -30.37 0.58
C ALA A 23 -23.57 -30.12 -0.11
N GLY A 24 -24.07 -28.88 -0.05
CA GLY A 24 -25.17 -28.43 -0.88
C GLY A 24 -24.67 -28.06 -2.29
N PRO A 25 -25.47 -28.26 -3.35
CA PRO A 25 -25.11 -27.80 -4.69
C PRO A 25 -25.17 -26.26 -4.72
N THR A 26 -24.02 -25.60 -4.78
CA THR A 26 -23.98 -24.18 -5.14
C THR A 26 -24.26 -24.09 -6.64
N THR A 27 -25.48 -23.67 -6.98
CA THR A 27 -25.83 -23.22 -8.32
C THR A 27 -24.86 -22.10 -8.72
N ALA A 28 -24.15 -22.31 -9.83
CA ALA A 28 -23.40 -21.25 -10.48
C ALA A 28 -24.43 -20.20 -10.95
N GLY A 29 -24.58 -19.14 -10.16
CA GLY A 29 -25.29 -17.94 -10.58
C GLY A 29 -24.57 -17.36 -11.79
N ALA A 30 -25.31 -17.25 -12.89
CA ALA A 30 -24.89 -16.55 -14.08
C ALA A 30 -24.37 -15.17 -13.71
N ALA A 31 -23.20 -14.80 -14.24
CA ALA A 31 -22.70 -13.44 -14.20
C ALA A 31 -23.68 -12.55 -14.98
N ASP A 32 -24.46 -11.75 -14.27
CA ASP A 32 -25.18 -10.61 -14.82
C ASP A 32 -24.63 -9.34 -14.16
N GLY A 33 -24.38 -8.33 -14.98
CA GLY A 33 -24.10 -6.97 -14.54
C GLY A 33 -22.65 -6.51 -14.63
N SER A 34 -22.32 -5.84 -15.73
CA SER A 34 -21.83 -4.46 -15.59
C SER A 34 -22.00 -3.71 -16.92
N GLN A 35 -23.13 -3.02 -17.04
CA GLN A 35 -23.30 -1.99 -18.06
C GLN A 35 -22.49 -0.78 -17.60
N HIS A 36 -21.31 -0.58 -18.18
CA HIS A 36 -20.58 0.67 -18.03
C HIS A 36 -21.40 1.79 -18.66
N GLY A 37 -22.02 2.62 -17.83
CA GLY A 37 -22.72 3.82 -18.27
C GLY A 37 -21.76 4.74 -19.02
N ALA A 38 -22.15 5.17 -20.21
CA ALA A 38 -21.45 6.19 -20.96
C ALA A 38 -21.51 7.51 -20.19
N HIS A 39 -20.35 8.13 -19.95
CA HIS A 39 -20.30 9.53 -19.54
C HIS A 39 -20.82 10.39 -20.72
N PRO A 40 -21.77 11.33 -20.49
CA PRO A 40 -22.14 12.28 -21.53
C PRO A 40 -20.92 13.15 -21.88
N PRO A 41 -20.77 13.58 -23.14
CA PRO A 41 -19.74 14.55 -23.49
C PRO A 41 -19.99 15.87 -22.75
N PRO A 42 -18.95 16.64 -22.42
CA PRO A 42 -19.16 17.99 -21.88
C PRO A 42 -19.84 18.86 -22.93
N SER A 43 -21.05 19.32 -22.63
CA SER A 43 -21.72 20.40 -23.36
C SER A 43 -21.16 21.73 -22.89
N ASP A 44 -20.50 22.45 -23.79
CA ASP A 44 -20.63 23.90 -24.04
C ASP A 44 -19.33 24.48 -24.61
N SER A 45 -19.19 24.38 -25.94
CA SER A 45 -18.28 25.24 -26.69
C SER A 45 -18.94 26.59 -26.90
N THR A 46 -18.90 27.47 -25.90
CA THR A 46 -19.04 28.91 -26.16
C THR A 46 -17.67 29.40 -26.61
N ALA A 47 -17.58 29.82 -27.88
CA ALA A 47 -16.38 30.44 -28.42
C ALA A 47 -16.04 31.71 -27.61
N ALA A 48 -15.00 31.62 -26.78
CA ALA A 48 -14.39 32.80 -26.19
C ALA A 48 -13.68 33.58 -27.30
N GLY A 49 -14.10 34.83 -27.49
CA GLY A 49 -13.42 35.75 -28.40
C GLY A 49 -11.94 35.88 -28.05
N GLU A 50 -11.11 35.92 -29.08
CA GLU A 50 -9.66 36.01 -28.98
C GLU A 50 -9.26 37.38 -28.41
N ALA A 51 -9.05 37.44 -27.10
CA ALA A 51 -8.45 38.59 -26.44
C ALA A 51 -6.93 38.49 -26.55
N THR A 52 -6.31 39.39 -27.32
CA THR A 52 -4.85 39.52 -27.39
C THR A 52 -4.29 39.95 -26.03
N PRO A 53 -3.44 39.16 -25.36
CA PRO A 53 -2.87 39.59 -24.08
C PRO A 53 -1.77 40.65 -24.32
N SER A 54 -2.10 41.91 -24.07
CA SER A 54 -1.09 42.94 -23.80
C SER A 54 -0.54 42.73 -22.39
N GLY A 55 0.41 41.81 -22.26
CA GLY A 55 1.12 41.56 -21.01
C GLY A 55 2.54 41.13 -21.31
N THR A 56 3.51 41.71 -20.59
CA THR A 56 4.88 41.21 -20.54
C THR A 56 4.84 39.69 -20.30
N PRO A 57 5.54 38.85 -21.09
CA PRO A 57 5.48 37.42 -20.90
C PRO A 57 5.93 37.10 -19.48
N ALA A 58 5.02 36.51 -18.69
CA ALA A 58 5.36 36.00 -17.39
C ALA A 58 6.50 35.00 -17.55
N VAL A 59 7.62 35.24 -16.86
CA VAL A 59 8.67 34.23 -16.71
C VAL A 59 8.00 33.06 -16.02
N ARG A 60 7.76 31.98 -16.78
CA ARG A 60 7.25 30.74 -16.21
C ARG A 60 8.37 30.14 -15.39
N ASP A 61 8.16 30.00 -14.09
CA ASP A 61 9.02 29.14 -13.28
C ASP A 61 9.00 27.73 -13.91
N PRO A 62 10.13 27.22 -14.42
CA PRO A 62 10.16 25.91 -15.06
C PRO A 62 9.80 24.77 -14.09
N TRP A 63 9.77 25.02 -12.78
CA TRP A 63 9.37 24.08 -11.74
C TRP A 63 7.94 24.28 -11.23
N ALA A 64 7.21 25.27 -11.75
CA ALA A 64 5.80 25.44 -11.42
C ALA A 64 5.01 24.23 -11.93
N ILE A 65 4.59 23.36 -11.01
CA ILE A 65 3.62 22.30 -11.29
C ILE A 65 2.25 22.95 -11.50
N PRO A 66 1.65 22.88 -12.71
CA PRO A 66 0.32 23.45 -12.93
C PRO A 66 -0.74 22.63 -12.19
N GLY A 67 -1.58 23.31 -11.39
CA GLY A 67 -2.68 22.69 -10.65
C GLY A 67 -2.34 22.31 -9.20
N PRO A 68 -3.27 21.64 -8.48
CA PRO A 68 -3.07 21.24 -7.10
C PRO A 68 -1.95 20.19 -6.99
N ALA A 69 -0.97 20.45 -6.13
CA ALA A 69 0.13 19.54 -5.83
C ALA A 69 0.32 19.41 -4.31
N VAL A 70 0.77 18.24 -3.88
CA VAL A 70 1.20 17.98 -2.50
C VAL A 70 2.63 17.49 -2.55
N PHE A 71 3.49 18.11 -1.73
CA PHE A 71 4.90 17.78 -1.61
C PHE A 71 5.16 17.28 -0.19
N PHE A 72 6.00 16.25 -0.09
CA PHE A 72 6.52 15.76 1.18
C PHE A 72 8.03 15.70 1.06
N GLU A 73 8.72 16.34 1.99
CA GLU A 73 10.16 16.16 2.13
C GLU A 73 10.41 14.92 3.00
N CYS A 74 11.02 13.89 2.42
CA CYS A 74 11.24 12.63 3.10
C CYS A 74 12.71 12.23 3.14
N ASP A 75 13.16 11.82 4.32
CA ASP A 75 14.48 11.25 4.55
C ASP A 75 14.69 9.96 3.75
N ASN A 76 15.94 9.76 3.36
CA ASN A 76 16.43 8.42 3.06
C ASN A 76 16.33 7.54 4.31
N THR A 77 15.80 6.32 4.17
CA THR A 77 15.68 5.40 5.31
C THR A 77 16.71 4.28 5.26
N HIS A 78 16.85 3.59 4.12
CA HIS A 78 17.80 2.48 3.96
C HIS A 78 17.97 2.08 2.50
N ARG A 79 18.92 1.17 2.25
CA ARG A 79 19.12 0.48 0.96
C ARG A 79 18.86 -1.02 1.17
N SER A 80 18.14 -1.65 0.25
CA SER A 80 17.81 -3.09 0.36
C SER A 80 17.54 -3.71 -1.02
N ARG A 81 17.58 -5.04 -1.10
CA ARG A 81 17.19 -5.84 -2.28
C ARG A 81 15.75 -6.38 -2.18
N ASN A 82 14.91 -5.69 -1.41
CA ASN A 82 13.51 -6.04 -1.24
C ASN A 82 12.67 -5.18 -2.17
N ASP A 83 11.64 -5.76 -2.78
CA ASP A 83 10.54 -5.01 -3.38
C ASP A 83 9.22 -5.58 -2.83
N PRO A 84 8.58 -4.89 -1.87
CA PRO A 84 7.36 -5.39 -1.23
C PRO A 84 6.13 -5.44 -2.15
N ILE A 85 6.19 -4.81 -3.33
CA ILE A 85 5.09 -4.83 -4.30
C ILE A 85 5.32 -5.92 -5.33
N VAL A 86 6.51 -5.99 -5.93
CA VAL A 86 6.83 -6.95 -6.99
C VAL A 86 7.13 -8.34 -6.44
N PHE A 87 7.83 -8.42 -5.29
CA PHE A 87 8.24 -9.68 -4.66
C PHE A 87 7.86 -9.75 -3.17
N PRO A 88 6.55 -9.65 -2.83
CA PRO A 88 6.09 -9.71 -1.46
C PRO A 88 6.49 -11.04 -0.79
N GLY A 89 6.97 -10.95 0.44
CA GLY A 89 7.42 -12.08 1.25
C GLY A 89 8.72 -12.74 0.78
N ARG A 90 9.44 -12.15 -0.20
CA ARG A 90 10.68 -12.70 -0.75
C ARG A 90 11.86 -11.76 -0.50
N PRO A 91 12.54 -11.86 0.65
CA PRO A 91 13.70 -11.04 0.95
C PRO A 91 14.81 -11.21 -0.09
N GLY A 92 15.37 -10.09 -0.56
CA GLY A 92 16.52 -10.10 -1.47
C GLY A 92 16.24 -10.49 -2.92
N ALA A 93 14.98 -10.71 -3.31
CA ALA A 93 14.61 -11.17 -4.65
C ALA A 93 14.67 -10.07 -5.72
N ALA A 94 14.78 -8.79 -5.33
CA ALA A 94 14.89 -7.66 -6.26
C ALA A 94 16.35 -7.24 -6.49
N HIS A 95 16.57 -6.31 -7.42
CA HIS A 95 17.82 -5.55 -7.44
C HIS A 95 17.91 -4.62 -6.22
N ARG A 96 19.02 -3.86 -6.10
CA ARG A 96 19.16 -2.92 -4.98
C ARG A 96 18.28 -1.70 -5.21
N HIS A 97 17.55 -1.32 -4.17
CA HIS A 97 16.79 -0.09 -4.10
C HIS A 97 17.32 0.80 -2.98
N VAL A 98 17.03 2.09 -3.12
CA VAL A 98 17.13 3.07 -2.05
C VAL A 98 15.72 3.51 -1.64
N PHE A 99 15.44 3.52 -0.34
CA PHE A 99 14.11 3.76 0.24
C PHE A 99 14.03 5.13 0.94
N PHE A 100 12.85 5.73 0.88
CA PHE A 100 12.48 7.00 1.50
C PHE A 100 11.11 6.91 2.19
N GLY A 101 10.87 7.80 3.15
CA GLY A 101 9.59 7.89 3.88
C GLY A 101 9.46 6.83 4.97
N SER A 102 8.69 5.77 4.75
CA SER A 102 8.47 4.74 5.77
C SER A 102 9.76 4.10 6.26
N ARG A 103 9.97 4.13 7.59
CA ARG A 103 11.09 3.47 8.25
C ARG A 103 10.86 1.97 8.47
N ARG A 104 9.71 1.44 8.04
CA ARG A 104 9.34 0.01 8.19
C ARG A 104 9.26 -0.77 6.90
N SER A 105 9.36 -0.11 5.74
CA SER A 105 9.28 -0.80 4.45
C SER A 105 10.35 -1.89 4.33
N ASN A 106 9.91 -3.12 4.06
CA ASN A 106 10.73 -4.31 3.84
C ASN A 106 9.92 -5.39 3.09
N ALA A 107 10.52 -6.54 2.75
CA ALA A 107 9.87 -7.60 1.98
C ALA A 107 8.55 -8.14 2.57
N PHE A 108 8.34 -8.01 3.89
CA PHE A 108 7.13 -8.47 4.59
C PHE A 108 6.14 -7.33 4.90
N SER A 109 6.30 -6.17 4.25
CA SER A 109 5.41 -5.03 4.49
C SER A 109 3.96 -5.39 4.19
N THR A 110 3.11 -5.07 5.15
CA THR A 110 1.66 -5.02 4.99
C THR A 110 1.18 -3.60 5.22
N LEU A 111 -0.03 -3.27 4.75
CA LEU A 111 -0.66 -1.98 5.04
C LEU A 111 -0.65 -1.68 6.55
N SER A 112 -1.02 -2.64 7.38
CA SER A 112 -1.01 -2.51 8.84
C SER A 112 0.38 -2.20 9.39
N SER A 113 1.42 -2.90 8.91
CA SER A 113 2.80 -2.66 9.36
C SER A 113 3.31 -1.26 8.98
N LEU A 114 2.89 -0.73 7.83
CA LEU A 114 3.26 0.59 7.34
C LEU A 114 2.55 1.68 8.16
N LEU A 115 1.22 1.58 8.33
CA LEU A 115 0.42 2.54 9.11
C LEU A 115 0.85 2.60 10.60
N ALA A 116 1.30 1.48 11.17
CA ALA A 116 1.84 1.44 12.53
C ALA A 116 3.31 1.89 12.63
N GLY A 117 3.96 2.19 11.51
CA GLY A 117 5.36 2.54 11.40
C GLY A 117 5.67 4.01 11.69
N ARG A 118 6.95 4.31 11.90
CA ARG A 118 7.45 5.68 11.94
C ARG A 118 7.73 6.17 10.53
N SER A 119 7.43 7.45 10.28
CA SER A 119 7.82 8.13 9.04
C SER A 119 9.19 8.78 9.17
N GLY A 120 9.87 8.94 8.03
CA GLY A 120 10.99 9.85 7.81
C GLY A 120 10.60 11.09 7.01
N CYS A 121 9.31 11.32 6.76
CA CYS A 121 8.82 12.54 6.12
C CYS A 121 8.60 13.67 7.13
N ASP A 122 8.62 14.90 6.63
CA ASP A 122 8.23 16.14 7.30
C ASP A 122 6.84 16.05 7.94
N ASP A 123 5.87 15.43 7.26
CA ASP A 123 4.63 14.96 7.87
C ASP A 123 4.82 13.56 8.46
N ALA A 124 4.94 13.50 9.78
CA ALA A 124 5.09 12.25 10.53
C ALA A 124 3.91 11.25 10.32
N ARG A 125 2.75 11.73 9.85
CA ARG A 125 1.58 10.87 9.54
C ARG A 125 1.71 10.17 8.19
N ASN A 126 2.58 10.65 7.30
CA ASN A 126 2.79 10.01 6.00
C ASN A 126 3.69 8.76 6.17
N THR A 127 3.08 7.60 6.37
CA THR A 127 3.80 6.32 6.52
C THR A 127 4.00 5.55 5.22
N SER A 128 3.79 6.20 4.07
CA SER A 128 4.04 5.59 2.76
C SER A 128 5.54 5.38 2.52
N ALA A 129 5.88 4.50 1.59
CA ALA A 129 7.26 4.20 1.22
C ALA A 129 7.47 4.50 -0.26
N TYR A 130 8.60 5.12 -0.58
CA TYR A 130 9.02 5.43 -1.94
C TYR A 130 10.41 4.85 -2.17
N TRP A 131 10.68 4.27 -3.34
CA TRP A 131 11.98 3.72 -3.66
C TRP A 131 12.27 3.72 -5.15
N PHE A 132 13.55 3.76 -5.50
CA PHE A 132 14.01 3.65 -6.87
C PHE A 132 15.22 2.70 -6.99
N PRO A 133 15.45 2.11 -8.18
CA PRO A 133 16.61 1.28 -8.45
C PRO A 133 17.94 2.01 -8.26
N GLU A 134 18.92 1.30 -7.72
CA GLU A 134 20.32 1.75 -7.65
C GLU A 134 21.21 0.75 -8.42
N PRO A 135 22.27 1.22 -9.12
CA PRO A 135 23.20 0.34 -9.85
C PRO A 135 23.86 -0.71 -8.95
#